data_AF-A0A517VXJ3-F1
#
_entry.id   AF-A0A517VXJ3-F1
#
_cell.length_a   1.000
_cell.length_b   1.000
_cell.length_c   1.000
_cell.angle_alpha   90.00
_cell.angle_beta   90.00
_cell.angle_gamma   90.00
#
_symmetry.space_group_name_H-M   'P 1'
#
loop_
_entity.id
_entity.type
_entity.pdbx_description
1 polymer ?
#
loop_
_entity_poly.entity_id
_entity_poly.type
_entity_poly.pdbx_seq_one_letter_code
_entity_poly.pdbx_strand_id
1 'polypeptide(L)'
;MRQLILVFGLVFICGCGPSDNASTQKPNVTKAVVDSSPKPSAFRFDEQNLVIYLNTQIAPPQSQRFDIGQGSITLETLHVKDNKLTFQYTPEIEGGYTIYECTVPVSSAPLEFKVTSDGIPGATSFSLENCKKIRSGNLHLE
;
A
#
# COMPACT_ATOMS: atom_id res chain seq x y z
N MET A 1 39.30 33.87 19.54
CA MET A 1 40.35 33.15 18.79
C MET A 1 39.77 31.81 18.35
N ARG A 2 39.82 31.53 17.04
CA ARG A 2 39.43 30.26 16.40
C ARG A 2 40.57 29.25 16.55
N GLN A 3 40.26 27.96 16.66
CA GLN A 3 40.96 26.94 15.88
C GLN A 3 40.18 25.61 15.84
N LEU A 4 39.77 25.25 14.63
CA LEU A 4 39.47 23.89 14.17
C LEU A 4 40.79 23.10 14.06
N ILE A 5 40.74 21.79 14.28
CA ILE A 5 41.74 20.85 13.73
C ILE A 5 41.01 19.77 12.95
N LEU A 6 41.19 19.85 11.63
CA LEU A 6 40.90 18.83 10.62
C LEU A 6 42.06 17.83 10.58
N VAL A 7 41.77 16.52 10.52
CA VAL A 7 42.78 15.49 10.23
C VAL A 7 42.59 15.00 8.79
N PHE A 8 43.72 15.06 8.09
CA PHE A 8 43.99 14.74 6.68
C PHE A 8 43.97 13.25 6.36
N GLY A 9 43.74 12.92 5.08
CA GLY A 9 44.03 11.61 4.50
C GLY A 9 43.77 11.51 2.99
N LEU A 10 44.61 12.20 2.20
CA LEU A 10 44.80 12.11 0.73
C LEU A 10 46.10 11.28 0.55
N VAL A 11 46.36 10.38 -0.40
CA VAL A 11 46.52 10.40 -1.89
C VAL A 11 47.00 8.94 -2.24
N PHE A 12 46.79 8.26 -3.39
CA PHE A 12 47.49 8.38 -4.69
C PHE A 12 46.91 7.38 -5.74
N ILE A 13 46.38 7.80 -6.91
CA ILE A 13 46.90 8.00 -8.30
C ILE A 13 47.11 6.74 -9.18
N CYS A 14 46.79 6.95 -10.49
CA CYS A 14 47.23 6.31 -11.74
C CYS A 14 46.21 5.34 -12.34
N GLY A 15 45.71 5.44 -13.58
CA GLY A 15 46.02 6.29 -14.74
C GLY A 15 45.80 5.45 -16.01
N CYS A 16 45.27 6.03 -17.10
CA CYS A 16 45.49 5.62 -18.51
C CYS A 16 44.82 6.64 -19.45
N GLY A 17 45.58 7.11 -20.44
CA GLY A 17 45.30 8.29 -21.28
C GLY A 17 44.40 8.05 -22.52
N PRO A 18 44.33 9.03 -23.45
CA PRO A 18 43.44 9.00 -24.61
C PRO A 18 44.15 8.52 -25.89
N SER A 19 43.49 7.73 -26.74
CA SER A 19 43.73 7.71 -28.19
C SER A 19 42.67 6.88 -28.96
N ASP A 20 42.37 7.33 -30.17
CA ASP A 20 41.20 7.04 -31.01
C ASP A 20 41.11 5.63 -31.65
N ASN A 21 39.87 5.16 -31.90
CA ASN A 21 39.21 5.04 -33.22
C ASN A 21 38.31 3.78 -33.40
N ALA A 22 37.11 4.04 -33.95
CA ALA A 22 36.17 3.17 -34.68
C ALA A 22 35.68 1.84 -34.06
N SER A 23 34.38 1.76 -33.74
CA SER A 23 33.42 0.92 -34.48
C SER A 23 32.01 0.99 -33.86
N THR A 24 31.03 1.14 -34.73
CA THR A 24 29.57 1.15 -34.56
C THR A 24 29.00 0.19 -33.51
N GLN A 25 28.38 0.74 -32.46
CA GLN A 25 27.10 0.24 -31.95
C GLN A 25 26.40 1.35 -31.16
N LYS A 26 25.35 1.94 -31.73
CA LYS A 26 24.44 2.85 -31.02
C LYS A 26 23.80 2.04 -29.89
N PRO A 27 24.07 2.30 -28.60
CA PRO A 27 23.25 1.69 -27.57
C PRO A 27 21.91 2.42 -27.64
N ASN A 28 20.92 1.77 -28.24
CA ASN A 28 19.54 2.19 -28.11
C ASN A 28 19.13 1.88 -26.67
N VAL A 29 19.59 2.71 -25.73
CA VAL A 29 19.08 2.74 -24.37
C VAL A 29 17.67 3.29 -24.52
N THR A 30 16.71 2.39 -24.75
CA THR A 30 15.30 2.69 -24.56
C THR A 30 15.21 3.08 -23.08
N LYS A 31 15.25 4.39 -22.81
CA LYS A 31 14.85 4.94 -21.51
C LYS A 31 13.50 4.29 -21.22
N ALA A 32 13.46 3.40 -20.23
CA ALA A 32 12.20 3.03 -19.62
C ALA A 32 11.59 4.35 -19.17
N VAL A 33 10.57 4.80 -19.90
CA VAL A 33 9.73 5.89 -19.45
C VAL A 33 9.04 5.30 -18.24
N VAL A 34 9.60 5.57 -17.06
CA VAL A 34 8.91 5.33 -15.80
C VAL A 34 7.73 6.28 -15.84
N ASP A 35 6.59 5.75 -16.27
CA ASP A 35 5.33 6.45 -16.24
C ASP A 35 5.05 6.80 -14.77
N SER A 36 5.45 8.02 -14.39
CA SER A 36 5.49 8.50 -13.01
C SER A 36 4.15 9.12 -12.63
N SER A 37 3.09 8.77 -13.35
CA SER A 37 1.73 9.22 -13.03
C SER A 37 1.30 8.59 -11.70
N PRO A 38 0.84 9.38 -10.71
CA PRO A 38 0.36 8.84 -9.45
C PRO A 38 -0.78 7.86 -9.72
N LYS A 39 -0.58 6.58 -9.39
CA LYS A 39 -1.66 5.59 -9.48
C LYS A 39 -2.77 6.03 -8.51
N PRO A 40 -4.03 6.14 -8.94
CA PRO A 40 -5.13 6.53 -8.06
C PRO A 40 -5.26 5.51 -6.92
N SER A 41 -5.49 6.00 -5.69
CA SER A 41 -5.76 5.16 -4.53
C SER A 41 -7.23 4.72 -4.51
N ALA A 42 -7.47 3.42 -4.36
CA ALA A 42 -8.79 2.84 -4.12
C ALA A 42 -9.33 3.21 -2.74
N PHE A 43 -8.47 3.64 -1.82
CA PHE A 43 -8.84 3.88 -0.45
C PHE A 43 -8.77 5.35 -0.07
N ARG A 44 -9.71 5.77 0.77
CA ARG A 44 -9.73 7.08 1.42
C ARG A 44 -10.22 6.91 2.85
N PHE A 45 -9.65 7.66 3.78
CA PHE A 45 -10.21 7.79 5.13
C PHE A 45 -10.84 9.17 5.29
N ASP A 46 -12.09 9.21 5.76
CA ASP A 46 -12.76 10.41 6.25
C ASP A 46 -12.67 10.40 7.77
N GLU A 47 -11.66 11.10 8.29
CA GLU A 47 -11.37 11.19 9.72
C GLU A 47 -12.47 11.92 10.49
N GLN A 48 -13.17 12.86 9.84
CA GLN A 48 -14.23 13.64 10.49
C GLN A 48 -15.46 12.76 10.77
N ASN A 49 -15.82 11.90 9.82
CA ASN A 49 -16.97 11.00 9.94
C ASN A 49 -16.58 9.59 10.44
N LEU A 50 -15.29 9.32 10.61
CA LEU A 50 -14.73 8.02 11.00
C LEU A 50 -15.15 6.89 10.03
N VAL A 51 -15.01 7.14 8.72
CA VAL A 51 -15.36 6.16 7.68
C VAL A 51 -14.20 5.95 6.72
N ILE A 52 -13.78 4.71 6.57
CA ILE A 52 -12.86 4.30 5.49
C ILE A 52 -13.71 3.90 4.28
N TYR A 53 -13.34 4.43 3.12
CA TYR A 53 -13.98 4.15 1.85
C TYR A 53 -13.10 3.29 0.97
N LEU A 54 -13.70 2.30 0.31
CA LEU A 54 -13.09 1.54 -0.79
C LEU A 54 -13.86 1.81 -2.08
N ASN A 55 -13.20 2.47 -3.04
CA ASN A 55 -13.71 2.62 -4.40
C ASN A 55 -13.45 1.33 -5.19
N THR A 56 -14.52 0.59 -5.46
CA THR A 56 -14.46 -0.69 -6.18
C THR A 56 -14.12 -0.57 -7.67
N GLN A 57 -14.15 0.64 -8.24
CA GLN A 57 -13.84 0.88 -9.65
C GLN A 57 -12.34 1.03 -9.92
N ILE A 58 -11.53 1.22 -8.88
CA ILE A 58 -10.07 1.35 -9.02
C ILE A 58 -9.45 -0.04 -9.12
N ALA A 59 -8.59 -0.22 -10.12
CA ALA A 59 -8.04 -1.52 -10.47
C ALA A 59 -7.11 -2.10 -9.37
N PRO A 60 -7.32 -3.35 -8.93
CA PRO A 60 -6.42 -4.06 -8.03
C PRO A 60 -5.07 -4.41 -8.71
N PRO A 61 -4.05 -4.84 -7.95
CA PRO A 61 -4.03 -4.94 -6.50
C PRO A 61 -3.61 -3.62 -5.84
N GLN A 62 -4.17 -3.39 -4.65
CA GLN A 62 -3.77 -2.33 -3.72
C GLN A 62 -3.99 -2.81 -2.29
N SER A 63 -3.12 -2.43 -1.37
CA SER A 63 -3.24 -2.75 0.05
C SER A 63 -2.99 -1.50 0.88
N GLN A 64 -3.80 -1.29 1.91
CA GLN A 64 -3.61 -0.21 2.86
C GLN A 64 -4.09 -0.63 4.26
N ARG A 65 -3.25 -0.32 5.25
CA ARG A 65 -3.58 -0.39 6.67
C ARG A 65 -3.97 0.99 7.17
N PHE A 66 -5.01 1.03 7.99
CA PHE A 66 -5.50 2.20 8.72
C PHE A 66 -5.39 1.90 10.19
N ASP A 67 -4.42 2.52 10.86
CA ASP A 67 -4.32 2.45 12.31
C ASP A 67 -5.36 3.41 12.91
N ILE A 68 -6.24 2.86 13.74
CA ILE A 68 -7.41 3.58 14.28
C ILE A 68 -7.42 3.34 15.79
N GLY A 69 -7.07 4.33 16.60
CA GLY A 69 -7.09 4.21 18.07
C GLY A 69 -6.47 2.91 18.60
N GLN A 70 -7.32 2.03 19.16
CA GLN A 70 -6.91 0.76 19.79
C GLN A 70 -6.81 -0.42 18.82
N GLY A 71 -7.15 -0.23 17.55
CA GLY A 71 -7.17 -1.27 16.55
C GLY A 71 -6.59 -0.83 15.21
N SER A 72 -6.82 -1.67 14.21
CA SER A 72 -6.54 -1.34 12.82
C SER A 72 -7.54 -1.98 11.86
N ILE A 73 -7.61 -1.43 10.66
CA ILE A 73 -8.25 -2.07 9.52
C ILE A 73 -7.21 -2.17 8.41
N THR A 74 -6.95 -3.38 7.93
CA THR A 74 -6.23 -3.60 6.68
C THR A 74 -7.20 -3.99 5.58
N LEU A 75 -7.10 -3.33 4.42
CA LEU A 75 -7.84 -3.66 3.21
C LEU A 75 -6.85 -4.02 2.10
N GLU A 76 -7.12 -5.14 1.41
CA GLU A 76 -6.33 -5.59 0.27
C GLU A 76 -7.24 -5.96 -0.90
N THR A 77 -7.19 -5.22 -2.00
CA THR A 77 -7.92 -5.56 -3.22
C THR A 77 -7.12 -6.60 -4.03
N LEU A 78 -7.75 -7.71 -4.40
CA LEU A 78 -7.05 -8.86 -5.02
C LEU A 78 -7.23 -8.88 -6.53
N HIS A 79 -8.48 -8.98 -7.00
CA HIS A 79 -8.79 -9.06 -8.43
C HIS A 79 -10.25 -8.66 -8.71
N VAL A 80 -10.53 -8.31 -9.96
CA VAL A 80 -11.89 -8.14 -10.47
C VAL A 80 -12.19 -9.26 -11.47
N LYS A 81 -13.33 -9.93 -11.31
CA LYS A 81 -13.83 -10.95 -12.24
C LYS A 81 -15.35 -10.83 -12.36
N ASP A 82 -15.88 -10.92 -13.57
CA ASP A 82 -17.33 -10.87 -13.84
C ASP A 82 -18.03 -9.66 -13.19
N ASN A 83 -17.38 -8.49 -13.29
CA ASN A 83 -17.82 -7.23 -12.67
C ASN A 83 -17.97 -7.28 -11.14
N LYS A 84 -17.19 -8.14 -10.48
CA LYS A 84 -17.12 -8.23 -9.02
C LYS A 84 -15.68 -8.08 -8.54
N LEU A 85 -15.49 -7.26 -7.52
CA LEU A 85 -14.23 -7.09 -6.82
C LEU A 85 -14.12 -8.14 -5.70
N THR A 86 -13.02 -8.89 -5.69
CA THR A 86 -12.60 -9.70 -4.55
C THR A 86 -11.52 -8.95 -3.77
N PHE A 87 -11.71 -8.84 -2.45
CA PHE A 87 -10.80 -8.14 -1.55
C PHE A 87 -10.74 -8.84 -0.18
N GLN A 88 -9.67 -8.58 0.57
CA GLN A 88 -9.55 -8.98 1.96
C GLN A 88 -9.76 -7.79 2.88
N TYR A 89 -10.46 -8.04 3.98
CA TYR A 89 -10.70 -7.11 5.07
C TYR A 89 -10.25 -7.76 6.37
N THR A 90 -9.33 -7.09 7.05
CA THR A 90 -8.75 -7.56 8.31
C THR A 90 -8.95 -6.50 9.38
N PRO A 91 -10.03 -6.58 10.18
CA PRO A 91 -10.12 -5.87 11.44
C PRO A 91 -9.18 -6.50 12.47
N GLU A 92 -8.49 -5.66 13.22
CA GLU A 92 -7.63 -6.01 14.35
C GLU A 92 -7.99 -5.15 15.56
N ILE A 93 -8.15 -5.77 16.72
CA ILE A 93 -8.43 -5.11 18.01
C ILE A 93 -7.60 -5.81 19.08
N GLU A 94 -6.77 -5.05 19.82
CA GLU A 94 -5.94 -5.60 20.91
C GLU A 94 -5.10 -6.84 20.50
N GLY A 95 -4.62 -6.84 19.25
CA GLY A 95 -3.87 -7.94 18.64
C GLY A 95 -4.72 -9.10 18.13
N GLY A 96 -6.00 -9.21 18.52
CA GLY A 96 -6.94 -10.17 17.94
C GLY A 96 -7.34 -9.76 16.53
N TYR A 97 -7.26 -10.67 15.56
CA TYR A 97 -7.59 -10.39 14.16
C TYR A 97 -8.44 -11.48 13.50
N THR A 98 -9.16 -11.10 12.46
CA THR A 98 -9.80 -12.04 11.53
C THR A 98 -9.65 -11.52 10.11
N ILE A 99 -9.25 -12.38 9.17
CA ILE A 99 -9.17 -12.06 7.75
C ILE A 99 -10.45 -12.57 7.07
N TYR A 100 -11.22 -11.67 6.49
CA TYR A 100 -12.37 -11.97 5.66
C TYR A 100 -12.01 -11.76 4.19
N GLU A 101 -12.35 -12.71 3.32
CA GLU A 101 -12.33 -12.53 1.87
C GLU A 101 -13.76 -12.29 1.39
N CYS A 102 -13.98 -11.14 0.78
CA CYS A 102 -15.28 -10.67 0.35
C CYS A 102 -15.31 -10.49 -1.16
N THR A 103 -16.43 -10.85 -1.79
CA THR A 103 -16.67 -10.60 -3.22
C THR A 103 -17.92 -9.75 -3.37
N VAL A 104 -17.78 -8.55 -3.92
CA VAL A 104 -18.88 -7.56 -4.07
C VAL A 104 -18.97 -7.07 -5.51
N PRO A 105 -20.15 -6.61 -5.99
CA PRO A 105 -20.26 -5.97 -7.29
C PRO A 105 -19.39 -4.71 -7.37
N VAL A 106 -18.77 -4.48 -8.53
CA VAL A 106 -18.16 -3.18 -8.83
C VAL A 106 -19.28 -2.16 -9.01
N SER A 107 -19.19 -1.04 -8.29
CA SER A 107 -20.22 -0.01 -8.18
C SER A 107 -19.61 1.39 -8.09
N SER A 108 -20.35 2.40 -8.50
CA SER A 108 -19.98 3.81 -8.31
C SER A 108 -20.09 4.26 -6.84
N ALA A 109 -20.93 3.58 -6.05
CA ALA A 109 -20.97 3.79 -4.61
C ALA A 109 -19.78 3.06 -3.95
N PRO A 110 -18.95 3.75 -3.15
CA PRO A 110 -17.86 3.10 -2.43
C PRO A 110 -18.41 2.15 -1.35
N LEU A 111 -17.61 1.14 -0.99
CA LEU A 111 -17.86 0.41 0.25
C LEU A 111 -17.42 1.28 1.43
N GLU A 112 -18.13 1.14 2.55
CA GLU A 112 -17.86 1.87 3.78
C GLU A 112 -17.48 0.90 4.89
N PHE A 113 -16.44 1.27 5.64
CA PHE A 113 -16.01 0.60 6.85
C PHE A 113 -16.03 1.65 7.96
N LYS A 114 -17.04 1.58 8.82
CA LYS A 114 -17.19 2.53 9.93
C LYS A 114 -16.17 2.22 11.01
N VAL A 115 -15.71 3.26 11.66
CA VAL A 115 -14.84 3.21 12.82
C VAL A 115 -15.58 3.86 13.99
N THR A 116 -15.59 3.22 15.16
CA THR A 116 -16.21 3.81 16.35
C THR A 116 -15.37 5.00 16.85
N SER A 117 -15.95 5.84 17.69
CA SER A 117 -15.24 6.97 18.32
C SER A 117 -14.01 6.54 19.12
N ASP A 118 -13.99 5.31 19.61
CA ASP A 118 -12.87 4.74 20.39
C ASP A 118 -11.76 4.16 19.48
N GLY A 119 -11.90 4.31 18.16
CA GLY A 119 -10.97 3.77 17.18
C GLY A 119 -11.08 2.25 17.08
N ILE A 120 -12.29 1.71 17.01
CA ILE A 120 -12.51 0.27 16.87
C ILE A 120 -13.18 0.02 15.50
N PRO A 121 -12.77 -1.01 14.74
CA PRO A 121 -13.51 -1.45 13.57
C PRO A 121 -15.00 -1.66 13.89
N GLY A 122 -15.87 -1.00 13.14
CA GLY A 122 -17.31 -1.02 13.32
C GLY A 122 -18.06 -1.71 12.18
N ALA A 123 -19.27 -1.23 11.89
CA ALA A 123 -20.12 -1.80 10.85
C ALA A 123 -19.60 -1.51 9.43
N THR A 124 -19.91 -2.42 8.50
CA THR A 124 -19.62 -2.29 7.07
C THR A 124 -20.90 -2.03 6.26
N SER A 125 -20.78 -1.42 5.08
CA SER A 125 -21.93 -1.22 4.16
C SER A 125 -22.41 -2.51 3.45
N PHE A 126 -21.72 -3.62 3.70
CA PHE A 126 -22.05 -4.96 3.23
C PHE A 126 -22.05 -5.95 4.40
N SER A 127 -22.66 -7.12 4.24
CA SER A 127 -22.66 -8.16 5.28
C SER A 127 -21.39 -9.01 5.25
N LEU A 128 -20.73 -9.16 6.40
CA LEU A 128 -19.61 -10.08 6.58
C LEU A 128 -20.01 -11.55 6.52
N GLU A 129 -21.29 -11.88 6.71
CA GLU A 129 -21.80 -13.26 6.60
C GLU A 129 -21.67 -13.80 5.17
N ASN A 130 -21.65 -12.90 4.18
CA ASN A 130 -21.42 -13.24 2.78
C ASN A 130 -19.93 -13.36 2.43
N CYS A 131 -19.04 -13.07 3.39
CA CYS A 131 -17.60 -13.18 3.20
C CYS A 131 -17.09 -14.51 3.75
N LYS A 132 -16.06 -15.05 3.11
CA LYS A 132 -15.36 -16.23 3.58
C LYS A 132 -14.38 -15.84 4.68
N LYS A 133 -14.54 -16.36 5.89
CA LYS A 133 -13.49 -16.27 6.93
C LYS A 133 -12.29 -17.12 6.50
N ILE A 134 -11.15 -16.49 6.26
CA ILE A 134 -9.92 -17.16 5.81
C ILE A 134 -9.11 -17.65 7.01
N ARG A 135 -8.87 -16.76 7.98
CA ARG A 135 -8.09 -17.05 9.19
C ARG A 135 -8.50 -16.11 10.32
N SER A 136 -8.29 -16.53 11.55
CA SER A 136 -8.33 -15.66 12.73
C SER A 136 -7.20 -16.06 13.67
N GLY A 137 -6.72 -15.10 14.46
CA GLY A 137 -5.61 -15.32 15.37
C GLY A 137 -5.46 -14.17 16.36
N ASN A 138 -4.37 -14.19 17.12
CA ASN A 138 -3.98 -13.11 17.99
C ASN A 138 -2.47 -12.88 17.83
N LEU A 139 -2.07 -11.67 17.44
CA LEU A 139 -0.67 -11.31 17.17
C LEU A 139 0.24 -11.47 18.39
N HIS A 140 -0.31 -11.49 19.61
CA HIS A 140 0.45 -11.67 20.84
C HIS A 140 0.61 -13.16 21.24
N LEU A 141 -0.06 -14.08 20.56
CA LEU A 141 -0.08 -15.52 20.87
C LEU A 141 0.48 -16.40 19.75
N GLU A 142 0.90 -15.79 18.63
CA GLU A 142 1.49 -16.47 17.46
C GLU A 142 3.00 -16.70 17.60
#